data_AF-A0A8T0UJE2-F1
#
_entry.id   AF-A0A8T0UJE2-F1
#
_cell.length_a   1.000
_cell.length_b   1.000
_cell.length_c   1.000
_cell.angle_alpha   90.00
_cell.angle_beta   90.00
_cell.angle_gamma   90.00
#
_symmetry.space_group_name_H-M   'P 1'
#
loop_
_entity.id
_entity.type
_entity.pdbx_description
1 polymer ?
#
loop_
_entity_poly.entity_id
_entity_poly.type
_entity_poly.pdbx_seq_one_letter_code
_entity_poly.pdbx_strand_id
1 'polypeptide(L)'
;MPSAPRENNRASSNEQAQDKKKTRSRTDSGERLKEADRPTIKAVGNHWEVHPYRGSCKPPTVMGALVREMYPDFVETENGKRPVRSWEDYKRTSTHNVLDDRGVISEFWWRFKCLPEDRADAEETLEQNFKTRVSNMLSEEKQAATKKLYASGKVPPEEVDAHDNLWPTKEALISVKPKDFTTAEGWRLLCEHWSSEAFRKMSLRGKNNRQANGDELTTGVDPGLTGAWLHTHELRPGNNDGLMCSQSASEKWVTIGFFLS
;
A
#
# COMPACT_ATOMS: atom_id res chain seq x y z
N MET A 1 75.19 8.08 -1.71
CA MET A 1 74.63 7.08 -0.76
C MET A 1 73.41 7.70 -0.09
N PRO A 2 72.34 6.93 0.19
CA PRO A 2 71.02 7.15 -0.43
C PRO A 2 69.92 7.62 0.59
N SER A 3 68.61 7.82 0.27
CA SER A 3 67.77 7.29 -0.82
C SER A 3 66.57 8.18 -1.24
N ALA A 4 66.21 8.07 -2.54
CA ALA A 4 64.86 8.03 -3.13
C ALA A 4 63.82 9.18 -2.96
N PRO A 5 63.07 9.53 -4.04
CA PRO A 5 61.95 10.48 -4.00
C PRO A 5 60.63 9.82 -3.56
N ARG A 6 59.63 10.64 -3.21
CA ARG A 6 58.21 10.23 -3.19
C ARG A 6 57.40 11.11 -4.14
N GLU A 7 56.69 10.46 -5.03
CA GLU A 7 55.88 11.08 -6.08
C GLU A 7 54.56 11.64 -5.55
N ASN A 8 53.93 12.44 -6.41
CA ASN A 8 52.62 13.04 -6.22
C ASN A 8 51.54 12.00 -5.88
N ASN A 9 50.54 12.42 -5.09
CA ASN A 9 49.15 12.49 -5.57
C ASN A 9 48.25 13.15 -4.52
N ARG A 10 48.04 14.47 -4.64
CA ARG A 10 47.05 15.20 -3.85
C ARG A 10 45.66 15.02 -4.48
N ALA A 11 45.10 13.81 -4.33
CA ALA A 11 43.73 13.54 -4.74
C ALA A 11 42.75 14.35 -3.86
N SER A 12 41.97 15.23 -4.49
CA SER A 12 40.96 16.02 -3.81
C SER A 12 39.72 15.17 -3.57
N SER A 13 39.60 14.59 -2.37
CA SER A 13 38.43 13.82 -1.94
C SER A 13 37.21 14.73 -1.75
N ASN A 14 36.56 15.06 -2.87
CA ASN A 14 35.29 15.76 -2.87
C ASN A 14 34.19 14.75 -2.54
N GLU A 15 34.05 14.39 -1.26
CA GLU A 15 32.98 13.51 -0.77
C GLU A 15 31.63 14.21 -0.92
N GLN A 16 31.04 14.06 -2.11
CA GLN A 16 29.65 14.39 -2.34
C GLN A 16 28.80 13.56 -1.36
N ALA A 17 28.21 14.25 -0.38
CA ALA A 17 27.21 13.69 0.50
C ALA A 17 26.02 13.21 -0.36
N GLN A 18 26.05 11.94 -0.76
CA GLN A 18 24.89 11.27 -1.32
C GLN A 18 23.83 11.20 -0.24
N ASP A 19 22.87 12.11 -0.33
CA ASP A 19 21.71 12.19 0.52
C ASP A 19 20.89 10.91 0.33
N LYS A 20 21.20 9.89 1.15
CA LYS A 20 20.54 8.58 1.18
C LYS A 20 19.13 8.81 1.67
N LYS A 21 18.26 9.20 0.74
CA LYS A 21 16.82 9.41 0.88
C LYS A 21 16.25 8.24 1.69
N LYS A 22 16.08 8.45 3.01
CA LYS A 22 15.78 7.39 3.97
C LYS A 22 14.54 6.65 3.47
N THR A 23 14.75 5.44 2.95
CA THR A 23 13.65 4.53 2.67
C THR A 23 13.06 4.23 4.04
N ARG A 24 11.89 4.81 4.32
CA ARG A 24 11.22 4.69 5.62
C ARG A 24 11.04 3.19 5.86
N SER A 25 11.76 2.63 6.83
CA SER A 25 11.64 1.22 7.16
C SER A 25 10.18 0.92 7.45
N ARG A 26 9.68 -0.25 7.02
CA ARG A 26 8.32 -0.65 7.41
C ARG A 26 8.22 -0.63 8.93
N THR A 27 7.07 -0.18 9.41
CA THR A 27 6.85 -0.12 10.85
C THR A 27 6.67 -1.54 11.38
N ASP A 28 7.57 -1.92 12.27
CA ASP A 28 7.54 -3.17 13.02
C ASP A 28 6.35 -3.22 13.99
N SER A 29 5.85 -4.43 14.30
CA SER A 29 4.78 -4.61 15.29
C SER A 29 5.22 -4.31 16.72
N GLY A 30 6.51 -4.16 16.99
CA GLY A 30 7.10 -3.86 18.29
C GLY A 30 7.22 -5.09 19.18
N GLU A 31 8.05 -4.97 20.21
CA GLU A 31 8.32 -6.05 21.16
C GLU A 31 7.06 -6.52 21.90
N ARG A 32 6.95 -7.84 22.14
CA ARG A 32 5.97 -8.38 23.09
C ARG A 32 6.31 -7.90 24.50
N LEU A 33 5.31 -7.42 25.24
CA LEU A 33 5.51 -6.86 26.57
C LEU A 33 4.98 -7.81 27.65
N LYS A 34 5.67 -7.84 28.80
CA LYS A 34 5.12 -8.44 30.02
C LYS A 34 3.84 -7.69 30.40
N GLU A 35 2.89 -8.39 31.00
CA GLU A 35 1.55 -7.85 31.26
C GLU A 35 1.55 -6.56 32.10
N ALA A 36 2.47 -6.45 33.06
CA ALA A 36 2.69 -5.22 33.83
C ALA A 36 3.04 -4.02 32.92
N ASP A 37 3.90 -4.23 31.92
CA ASP A 37 4.49 -3.22 31.05
C ASP A 37 3.62 -2.86 29.82
N ARG A 38 2.63 -3.70 29.48
CA ARG A 38 1.67 -3.43 28.39
C ARG A 38 0.91 -2.12 28.65
N PRO A 39 0.80 -1.20 27.68
CA PRO A 39 -0.13 -0.09 27.77
C PRO A 39 -1.57 -0.58 27.89
N THR A 40 -2.33 0.06 28.77
CA THR A 40 -3.78 -0.09 28.85
C THR A 40 -4.42 0.69 27.71
N ILE A 41 -5.33 0.04 26.97
CA ILE A 41 -6.09 0.64 25.88
C ILE A 41 -7.59 0.61 26.18
N LYS A 42 -8.30 1.61 25.66
CA LYS A 42 -9.76 1.70 25.71
C LYS A 42 -10.28 2.07 24.32
N ALA A 43 -11.38 1.45 23.91
CA ALA A 43 -12.07 1.80 22.67
C ALA A 43 -12.92 3.06 22.89
N VAL A 44 -12.85 4.00 21.94
CA VAL A 44 -13.67 5.22 21.91
C VAL A 44 -14.19 5.38 20.48
N GLY A 45 -15.37 4.82 20.23
CA GLY A 45 -15.83 4.56 18.86
C GLY A 45 -14.82 3.71 18.10
N ASN A 46 -14.46 4.12 16.88
CA ASN A 46 -13.44 3.43 16.08
C ASN A 46 -11.99 3.76 16.47
N HIS A 47 -11.78 4.53 17.55
CA HIS A 47 -10.46 5.00 17.97
C HIS A 47 -10.00 4.36 19.29
N TRP A 48 -8.73 4.57 19.62
CA TRP A 48 -8.07 3.95 20.76
C TRP A 48 -7.41 5.00 21.64
N GLU A 49 -7.84 5.07 22.89
CA GLU A 49 -7.08 5.72 23.97
C GLU A 49 -6.00 4.75 24.48
N VAL A 50 -4.83 5.29 24.89
CA VAL A 50 -3.64 4.48 25.22
C VAL A 50 -2.90 5.10 26.41
N HIS A 51 -2.79 4.36 27.50
CA HIS A 51 -2.19 4.79 28.77
C HIS A 51 -1.13 3.79 29.29
N PRO A 52 0.11 4.21 29.54
CA PRO A 52 0.70 5.51 29.18
C PRO A 52 0.85 5.63 27.65
N TYR A 53 0.74 6.85 27.12
CA TYR A 53 0.92 7.10 25.70
C TYR A 53 2.36 6.77 25.26
N ARG A 54 2.50 5.82 24.34
CA ARG A 54 3.77 5.50 23.67
C ARG A 54 3.63 5.79 22.17
N GLY A 55 4.34 6.82 21.69
CA GLY A 55 4.20 7.31 20.32
C GLY A 55 4.47 6.28 19.22
N SER A 56 5.30 5.26 19.50
CA SER A 56 5.62 4.13 18.61
C SER A 56 4.65 2.95 18.72
N CYS A 57 3.91 2.81 19.82
CA CYS A 57 3.05 1.64 20.11
C CYS A 57 1.57 2.02 20.00
N LYS A 58 1.15 2.60 18.87
CA LYS A 58 -0.27 2.92 18.63
C LYS A 58 -1.01 1.69 18.10
N PRO A 59 -2.20 1.33 18.60
CA PRO A 59 -2.95 0.17 18.13
C PRO A 59 -3.13 0.08 16.62
N PRO A 60 -3.50 1.13 15.85
CA PRO A 60 -3.64 1.04 14.40
C PRO A 60 -2.33 0.73 13.66
N THR A 61 -1.20 1.19 14.22
CA THR A 61 0.15 0.93 13.70
C THR A 61 0.53 -0.53 13.94
N VAL A 62 0.36 -1.02 15.17
CA VAL A 62 0.63 -2.43 15.54
C VAL A 62 -0.27 -3.39 14.75
N MET A 63 -1.57 -3.12 14.66
CA MET A 63 -2.49 -3.90 13.81
C MET A 63 -2.01 -3.97 12.36
N GLY A 64 -1.56 -2.85 11.80
CA GLY A 64 -1.07 -2.76 10.42
C GLY A 64 0.23 -3.52 10.15
N ALA A 65 1.08 -3.66 11.17
CA ALA A 65 2.28 -4.47 11.11
C ALA A 65 1.93 -5.96 11.24
N LEU A 66 1.13 -6.33 12.25
CA LEU A 66 0.75 -7.73 12.50
C LEU A 66 0.02 -8.38 11.32
N VAL A 67 -0.97 -7.74 10.70
CA VAL A 67 -1.63 -8.31 9.49
C VAL A 67 -0.68 -8.46 8.30
N ARG A 68 0.46 -7.76 8.29
CA ARG A 68 1.44 -7.84 7.20
C ARG A 68 2.51 -8.90 7.48
N GLU A 69 2.98 -8.95 8.72
CA GLU A 69 3.93 -9.94 9.23
C GLU A 69 3.34 -11.35 9.22
N MET A 70 2.05 -11.47 9.59
CA MET A 70 1.31 -12.73 9.69
C MET A 70 0.29 -12.89 8.55
N TYR A 71 0.60 -12.39 7.35
CA TYR A 71 -0.29 -12.50 6.19
C TYR A 71 -0.35 -13.96 5.70
N PRO A 72 -1.53 -14.63 5.71
CA PRO A 72 -1.69 -15.93 5.09
C PRO A 72 -1.73 -15.74 3.57
N ASP A 73 -0.88 -16.44 2.84
CA ASP A 73 -0.66 -16.17 1.42
C ASP A 73 -1.92 -16.35 0.54
N PHE A 74 -2.68 -17.39 0.83
CA PHE A 74 -3.84 -17.82 0.05
C PHE A 74 -4.86 -18.59 0.89
N VAL A 75 -6.10 -18.61 0.42
CA VAL A 75 -7.17 -19.50 0.90
C VAL A 75 -7.36 -20.61 -0.13
N GLU A 76 -7.43 -21.85 0.33
CA GLU A 76 -7.86 -22.97 -0.51
C GLU A 76 -9.38 -22.99 -0.64
N THR A 77 -9.87 -23.22 -1.86
CA THR A 77 -11.31 -23.31 -2.18
C THR A 77 -11.55 -24.44 -3.17
N GLU A 78 -12.80 -24.84 -3.34
CA GLU A 78 -13.21 -25.82 -4.36
C GLU A 78 -12.76 -25.43 -5.77
N ASN A 79 -12.66 -24.13 -6.06
CA ASN A 79 -12.17 -23.57 -7.33
C ASN A 79 -10.64 -23.35 -7.34
N GLY A 80 -9.90 -24.00 -6.45
CA GLY A 80 -8.45 -23.87 -6.28
C GLY A 80 -8.03 -22.77 -5.30
N LYS A 81 -6.74 -22.42 -5.34
CA LYS A 81 -6.13 -21.37 -4.49
C LYS A 81 -6.46 -19.96 -4.99
N ARG A 82 -6.78 -19.06 -4.07
CA ARG A 82 -6.91 -17.61 -4.32
C ARG A 82 -6.19 -16.81 -3.23
N PRO A 83 -5.76 -15.56 -3.46
CA PRO A 83 -5.14 -14.79 -2.40
C PRO A 83 -6.15 -14.49 -1.27
N VAL A 84 -5.61 -14.26 -0.08
CA VAL A 84 -6.33 -13.67 1.06
C VAL A 84 -6.62 -12.20 0.76
N ARG A 85 -7.86 -11.75 0.99
CA ARG A 85 -8.31 -10.40 0.59
C ARG A 85 -9.11 -9.64 1.64
N SER A 86 -9.61 -10.32 2.67
CA SER A 86 -10.35 -9.70 3.77
C SER A 86 -9.98 -10.34 5.11
N TRP A 87 -10.52 -9.81 6.21
CA TRP A 87 -10.31 -10.39 7.53
C TRP A 87 -10.98 -11.76 7.68
N GLU A 88 -12.13 -11.97 7.04
CA GLU A 88 -12.85 -13.24 7.00
C GLU A 88 -12.02 -14.35 6.32
N ASP A 89 -11.06 -14.00 5.46
CA ASP A 89 -10.12 -14.96 4.88
C ASP A 89 -9.04 -15.42 5.90
N TYR A 90 -8.61 -14.55 6.84
CA TYR A 90 -7.72 -14.94 7.95
C TYR A 90 -8.42 -15.96 8.87
N LYS A 91 -9.74 -15.83 9.05
CA LYS A 91 -10.56 -16.78 9.84
C LYS A 91 -10.70 -18.16 9.19
N ARG A 92 -10.31 -18.29 7.92
CA ARG A 92 -10.39 -19.51 7.11
C ARG A 92 -9.02 -20.13 6.82
N THR A 93 -7.95 -19.48 7.25
CA THR A 93 -6.56 -19.92 7.06
C THR A 93 -5.95 -20.30 8.40
N SER A 94 -4.91 -21.12 8.38
CA SER A 94 -4.28 -21.66 9.58
C SER A 94 -2.80 -21.90 9.35
N THR A 95 -1.96 -21.28 10.18
CA THR A 95 -0.52 -21.50 10.21
C THR A 95 -0.16 -22.26 11.48
N HIS A 96 0.60 -23.35 11.36
CA HIS A 96 0.99 -24.22 12.49
C HIS A 96 -0.20 -24.72 13.36
N ASN A 97 -1.35 -25.01 12.73
CA ASN A 97 -2.61 -25.42 13.38
C ASN A 97 -3.29 -24.33 14.24
N VAL A 98 -2.89 -23.06 14.10
CA VAL A 98 -3.56 -21.91 14.72
C VAL A 98 -4.22 -21.08 13.62
N LEU A 99 -5.51 -20.77 13.76
CA LEU A 99 -6.20 -19.87 12.83
C LEU A 99 -5.50 -18.51 12.80
N ASP A 100 -5.25 -17.97 11.61
CA ASP A 100 -4.37 -16.81 11.45
C ASP A 100 -4.98 -15.53 12.07
N ASP A 101 -6.32 -15.42 12.09
CA ASP A 101 -7.02 -14.34 12.80
C ASP A 101 -6.75 -14.38 14.31
N ARG A 102 -6.82 -15.58 14.92
CA ARG A 102 -6.52 -15.80 16.34
C ARG A 102 -5.05 -15.56 16.65
N GLY A 103 -4.14 -15.92 15.72
CA GLY A 103 -2.72 -15.62 15.83
C GLY A 103 -2.49 -14.10 15.92
N VAL A 104 -3.03 -13.34 14.96
CA VAL A 104 -2.93 -11.87 14.91
C VAL A 104 -3.58 -11.20 16.13
N ILE A 105 -4.78 -11.64 16.54
CA ILE A 105 -5.45 -11.13 17.74
C ILE A 105 -4.63 -11.43 19.00
N SER A 106 -4.05 -12.63 19.12
CA SER A 106 -3.20 -13.00 20.25
C SER A 106 -1.96 -12.10 20.32
N GLU A 107 -1.25 -11.89 19.21
CA GLU A 107 -0.09 -10.99 19.15
C GLU A 107 -0.42 -9.55 19.51
N PHE A 108 -1.61 -9.07 19.16
CA PHE A 108 -2.08 -7.75 19.57
C PHE A 108 -2.24 -7.67 21.10
N TRP A 109 -2.86 -8.67 21.74
CA TRP A 109 -3.02 -8.74 23.20
C TRP A 109 -1.73 -9.09 23.97
N TRP A 110 -0.67 -9.55 23.29
CA TRP A 110 0.69 -9.60 23.87
C TRP A 110 1.36 -8.22 23.97
N ARG A 111 0.83 -7.20 23.28
CA ARG A 111 1.37 -5.83 23.26
C ARG A 111 0.52 -4.86 24.06
N PHE A 112 -0.79 -5.11 24.20
CA PHE A 112 -1.73 -4.26 24.92
C PHE A 112 -2.54 -5.02 25.97
N LYS A 113 -3.09 -4.31 26.94
CA LYS A 113 -4.15 -4.79 27.85
C LYS A 113 -5.32 -3.82 27.87
N CYS A 114 -6.48 -4.22 28.34
CA CYS A 114 -7.62 -3.34 28.60
C CYS A 114 -8.18 -3.65 29.99
N LEU A 115 -9.04 -2.79 30.52
CA LEU A 115 -9.80 -3.11 31.72
C LEU A 115 -10.83 -4.21 31.42
N PRO A 116 -11.20 -5.08 32.38
CA PRO A 116 -12.21 -6.12 32.17
C PRO A 116 -13.55 -5.58 31.67
N GLU A 117 -13.99 -4.44 32.19
CA GLU A 117 -15.21 -3.73 31.80
C GLU A 117 -15.17 -3.20 30.36
N ASP A 118 -13.99 -2.81 29.86
CA ASP A 118 -13.78 -2.30 28.50
C ASP A 118 -13.55 -3.42 27.47
N ARG A 119 -13.52 -4.69 27.90
CA ARG A 119 -13.04 -5.81 27.08
C ARG A 119 -13.92 -6.07 25.86
N ALA A 120 -15.24 -6.04 26.03
CA ALA A 120 -16.20 -6.34 24.96
C ALA A 120 -16.12 -5.29 23.84
N ASP A 121 -16.23 -4.01 24.20
CA ASP A 121 -16.12 -2.87 23.29
C ASP A 121 -14.76 -2.87 22.57
N ALA A 122 -13.68 -3.22 23.27
CA ALA A 122 -12.36 -3.35 22.68
C ALA A 122 -12.27 -4.52 21.67
N GLU A 123 -12.88 -5.68 21.94
CA GLU A 123 -12.89 -6.80 20.99
C GLU A 123 -13.73 -6.50 19.73
N GLU A 124 -14.90 -5.86 19.87
CA GLU A 124 -15.71 -5.40 18.74
C GLU A 124 -14.95 -4.36 17.89
N THR A 125 -14.36 -3.36 18.55
CA THR A 125 -13.57 -2.31 17.90
C THR A 125 -12.32 -2.88 17.20
N LEU A 126 -11.71 -3.92 17.77
CA LEU A 126 -10.55 -4.61 17.19
C LEU A 126 -10.94 -5.40 15.93
N GLU A 127 -12.02 -6.17 15.99
CA GLU A 127 -12.59 -6.90 14.85
C GLU A 127 -12.93 -5.95 13.69
N GLN A 128 -13.59 -4.83 13.97
CA GLN A 128 -13.94 -3.85 12.95
C GLN A 128 -12.71 -3.15 12.37
N ASN A 129 -11.72 -2.81 13.20
CA ASN A 129 -10.46 -2.24 12.72
C ASN A 129 -9.69 -3.22 11.82
N PHE A 130 -9.64 -4.52 12.14
CA PHE A 130 -8.93 -5.50 11.30
C PHE A 130 -9.60 -5.68 9.93
N LYS A 131 -10.94 -5.72 9.85
CA LYS A 131 -11.68 -5.72 8.57
C LYS A 131 -11.23 -4.60 7.64
N THR A 132 -11.15 -3.37 8.16
CA THR A 132 -10.65 -2.22 7.39
C THR A 132 -9.13 -2.31 7.13
N ARG A 133 -8.33 -2.77 8.10
CA ARG A 133 -6.86 -2.78 8.00
C ARG A 133 -6.33 -3.76 6.96
N VAL A 134 -6.94 -4.95 6.78
CA VAL A 134 -6.53 -5.90 5.73
C VAL A 134 -6.69 -5.29 4.34
N SER A 135 -7.85 -4.69 4.06
CA SER A 135 -8.11 -4.01 2.77
C SER A 135 -7.14 -2.85 2.52
N ASN A 136 -6.90 -2.02 3.54
CA ASN A 136 -5.95 -0.92 3.46
C ASN A 136 -4.52 -1.41 3.22
N MET A 137 -4.06 -2.46 3.92
CA MET A 137 -2.74 -3.05 3.75
C MET A 137 -2.53 -3.58 2.32
N LEU A 138 -3.51 -4.28 1.74
CA LEU A 138 -3.42 -4.76 0.36
C LEU A 138 -3.40 -3.62 -0.67
N SER A 139 -4.11 -2.52 -0.39
CA SER A 139 -4.05 -1.29 -1.19
C SER A 139 -2.68 -0.63 -1.10
N GLU A 140 -2.11 -0.49 0.11
CA GLU A 140 -0.76 0.01 0.36
C GLU A 140 0.31 -0.81 -0.40
N GLU A 141 0.20 -2.14 -0.39
CA GLU A 141 1.14 -3.03 -1.11
C GLU A 141 1.01 -2.91 -2.63
N LYS A 142 -0.22 -2.83 -3.16
CA LYS A 142 -0.44 -2.56 -4.60
C LYS A 142 0.18 -1.22 -5.00
N GLN A 143 -0.06 -0.16 -4.23
CA GLN A 143 0.50 1.17 -4.47
C GLN A 143 2.04 1.15 -4.44
N ALA A 144 2.65 0.47 -3.46
CA ALA A 144 4.09 0.33 -3.36
C ALA A 144 4.68 -0.41 -4.58
N ALA A 145 4.03 -1.48 -5.05
CA ALA A 145 4.42 -2.21 -6.26
C ALA A 145 4.32 -1.33 -7.51
N THR A 146 3.20 -0.64 -7.73
CA THR A 146 3.04 0.31 -8.85
C THR A 146 4.11 1.41 -8.79
N LYS A 147 4.32 2.05 -7.64
CA LYS A 147 5.32 3.11 -7.49
C LYS A 147 6.76 2.63 -7.76
N LYS A 148 7.08 1.38 -7.41
CA LYS A 148 8.37 0.75 -7.73
C LYS A 148 8.49 0.41 -9.22
N LEU A 149 7.39 0.04 -9.87
CA LEU A 149 7.35 -0.35 -11.27
C LEU A 149 7.53 0.84 -12.23
N TYR A 150 6.85 1.96 -11.98
CA TYR A 150 6.96 3.21 -12.77
C TYR A 150 8.14 4.10 -12.33
N ALA A 151 9.04 3.60 -11.48
CA ALA A 151 10.17 4.38 -11.00
C ALA A 151 11.13 4.75 -12.15
N SER A 152 11.59 6.01 -12.17
CA SER A 152 12.62 6.52 -13.09
C SER A 152 12.20 6.60 -14.57
N GLY A 153 10.93 6.92 -14.84
CA GLY A 153 10.47 7.23 -16.20
C GLY A 153 10.42 6.03 -17.17
N LYS A 154 10.52 4.81 -16.62
CA LYS A 154 10.28 3.57 -17.38
C LYS A 154 8.79 3.27 -17.37
N VAL A 155 8.20 3.19 -18.54
CA VAL A 155 6.87 2.58 -18.71
C VAL A 155 7.07 1.06 -18.68
N PRO A 156 6.39 0.31 -17.80
CA PRO A 156 6.46 -1.14 -17.79
C PRO A 156 5.72 -1.75 -18.99
N PRO A 157 5.79 -3.07 -19.22
CA PRO A 157 4.84 -3.74 -20.07
C PRO A 157 3.41 -3.50 -19.55
N GLU A 158 2.58 -2.90 -20.41
CA GLU A 158 1.18 -2.58 -20.13
C GLU A 158 0.27 -3.32 -21.12
N GLU A 159 -0.95 -3.58 -20.68
CA GLU A 159 -2.04 -4.11 -21.49
C GLU A 159 -3.23 -3.13 -21.45
N VAL A 160 -3.94 -3.04 -22.58
CA VAL A 160 -5.09 -2.16 -22.77
C VAL A 160 -6.36 -2.91 -22.39
N ASP A 161 -7.23 -2.32 -21.57
CA ASP A 161 -8.56 -2.89 -21.28
C ASP A 161 -9.62 -2.47 -22.31
N ALA A 162 -10.83 -3.04 -22.19
CA ALA A 162 -11.93 -2.79 -23.12
C ALA A 162 -12.47 -1.34 -23.16
N HIS A 163 -11.88 -0.41 -22.40
CA HIS A 163 -12.19 1.02 -22.39
C HIS A 163 -10.93 1.87 -22.60
N ASP A 164 -9.94 1.33 -23.31
CA ASP A 164 -8.66 1.96 -23.66
C ASP A 164 -7.79 2.38 -22.45
N ASN A 165 -8.01 1.84 -21.24
CA ASN A 165 -7.14 2.11 -20.10
C ASN A 165 -5.89 1.21 -20.14
N LEU A 166 -4.71 1.81 -19.94
CA LEU A 166 -3.46 1.10 -19.76
C LEU A 166 -3.31 0.58 -18.32
N TRP A 167 -2.95 -0.69 -18.19
CA TRP A 167 -2.68 -1.35 -16.91
C TRP A 167 -1.36 -2.12 -16.96
N PRO A 168 -0.56 -2.14 -15.89
CA PRO A 168 0.56 -3.08 -15.76
C PRO A 168 0.12 -4.52 -16.04
N THR A 169 0.93 -5.25 -16.82
CA THR A 169 0.76 -6.70 -16.96
C THR A 169 0.98 -7.41 -15.63
N LYS A 170 0.39 -8.60 -15.50
CA LYS A 170 0.57 -9.49 -14.33
C LYS A 170 2.05 -9.76 -14.06
N GLU A 171 2.83 -9.99 -15.10
CA GLU A 171 4.25 -10.32 -15.06
C GLU A 171 5.09 -9.13 -14.59
N ALA A 172 4.73 -7.91 -15.02
CA ALA A 172 5.34 -6.68 -14.54
C ALA A 172 5.12 -6.50 -13.02
N LEU A 173 3.90 -6.74 -12.53
CA LEU A 173 3.60 -6.70 -11.08
C LEU A 173 4.33 -7.80 -10.29
N ILE A 174 4.46 -9.01 -10.85
CA ILE A 174 5.23 -10.10 -10.23
C ILE A 174 6.71 -9.71 -10.08
N SER A 175 7.30 -9.07 -11.10
CA SER A 175 8.73 -8.69 -11.11
C SER A 175 9.13 -7.74 -9.97
N VAL A 176 8.18 -6.97 -9.44
CA VAL A 176 8.43 -5.97 -8.39
C VAL A 176 8.14 -6.46 -6.97
N LYS A 177 7.99 -7.78 -6.75
CA LYS A 177 7.71 -8.38 -5.42
C LYS A 177 8.46 -7.70 -4.25
N PRO A 178 7.79 -7.38 -3.13
CA PRO A 178 8.45 -7.00 -1.88
C PRO A 178 9.27 -8.17 -1.30
N LYS A 179 10.40 -7.88 -0.64
CA LYS A 179 11.25 -8.93 -0.03
C LYS A 179 10.61 -9.55 1.21
N ASP A 180 9.76 -8.79 1.86
CA ASP A 180 9.35 -8.84 3.26
C ASP A 180 7.81 -8.82 3.40
N PHE A 181 7.10 -9.27 2.37
CA PHE A 181 5.66 -9.51 2.40
C PHE A 181 5.32 -10.67 1.44
N THR A 182 4.51 -11.61 1.93
CA THR A 182 4.00 -12.85 1.27
C THR A 182 5.07 -13.76 0.64
N THR A 183 4.76 -15.03 0.37
CA THR A 183 5.62 -15.88 -0.48
C THR A 183 5.57 -15.47 -1.96
N ALA A 184 6.37 -16.11 -2.80
CA ALA A 184 6.28 -15.93 -4.25
C ALA A 184 4.93 -16.38 -4.82
N GLU A 185 4.32 -17.45 -4.26
CA GLU A 185 3.00 -17.94 -4.69
C GLU A 185 1.89 -16.96 -4.29
N GLY A 186 1.86 -16.50 -3.03
CA GLY A 186 0.88 -15.51 -2.57
C GLY A 186 0.97 -14.19 -3.34
N TRP A 187 2.19 -13.69 -3.62
CA TRP A 187 2.38 -12.51 -4.47
C TRP A 187 1.86 -12.72 -5.90
N ARG A 188 2.14 -13.89 -6.51
CA ARG A 188 1.65 -14.24 -7.85
C ARG A 188 0.13 -14.23 -7.90
N LEU A 189 -0.53 -14.79 -6.87
CA LEU A 189 -1.98 -14.83 -6.73
C LEU A 189 -2.59 -13.43 -6.50
N LEU A 190 -1.93 -12.56 -5.72
CA LEU A 190 -2.33 -11.15 -5.58
C LEU A 190 -2.22 -10.38 -6.91
N CYS A 191 -1.11 -10.52 -7.63
CA CYS A 191 -0.92 -9.88 -8.94
C CYS A 191 -1.96 -10.37 -9.95
N GLU A 192 -2.25 -11.67 -9.97
CA GLU A 192 -3.32 -12.27 -10.78
C GLU A 192 -4.69 -11.67 -10.46
N HIS A 193 -5.01 -11.49 -9.17
CA HIS A 193 -6.23 -10.82 -8.76
C HIS A 193 -6.26 -9.34 -9.21
N TRP A 194 -5.17 -8.59 -9.02
CA TRP A 194 -5.10 -7.18 -9.36
C TRP A 194 -5.11 -6.89 -10.87
N SER A 195 -4.64 -7.83 -11.69
CA SER A 195 -4.72 -7.75 -13.16
C SER A 195 -6.07 -8.23 -13.72
N SER A 196 -6.92 -8.88 -12.92
CA SER A 196 -8.23 -9.35 -13.38
C SER A 196 -9.17 -8.21 -13.80
N GLU A 197 -9.92 -8.43 -14.88
CA GLU A 197 -10.90 -7.48 -15.41
C GLU A 197 -11.94 -7.04 -14.37
N ALA A 198 -12.41 -7.97 -13.55
CA ALA A 198 -13.35 -7.70 -12.45
C ALA A 198 -12.77 -6.71 -11.42
N PHE A 199 -11.48 -6.85 -11.09
CA PHE A 199 -10.80 -5.94 -10.17
C PHE A 199 -10.52 -4.57 -10.82
N ARG A 200 -10.16 -4.53 -12.12
CA ARG A 200 -10.02 -3.27 -12.87
C ARG A 200 -11.33 -2.48 -12.90
N LYS A 201 -12.44 -3.12 -13.25
CA LYS A 201 -13.80 -2.54 -13.21
C LYS A 201 -14.14 -1.98 -11.82
N MET A 202 -13.86 -2.72 -10.74
CA MET A 202 -14.05 -2.24 -9.37
C MET A 202 -13.17 -1.03 -9.03
N SER A 203 -11.89 -1.05 -9.46
CA SER A 203 -10.92 0.03 -9.24
C SER A 203 -11.33 1.32 -9.96
N LEU A 204 -11.83 1.22 -11.20
CA LEU A 204 -12.36 2.35 -11.98
C LEU A 204 -13.62 2.94 -11.35
N ARG A 205 -14.58 2.11 -10.93
CA ARG A 205 -15.77 2.58 -10.19
C ARG A 205 -15.38 3.33 -8.92
N GLY A 206 -14.41 2.81 -8.17
CA GLY A 206 -13.87 3.48 -6.97
C GLY A 206 -13.23 4.84 -7.26
N LYS A 207 -12.54 4.99 -8.40
CA LYS A 207 -12.02 6.28 -8.86
C LYS A 207 -13.15 7.25 -9.20
N ASN A 208 -14.10 6.83 -10.02
CA ASN A 208 -15.19 7.69 -10.50
C ASN A 208 -16.05 8.21 -9.35
N ASN A 209 -16.34 7.38 -8.34
CA ASN A 209 -17.09 7.79 -7.16
C ASN A 209 -16.36 8.87 -6.33
N ARG A 210 -15.02 8.84 -6.22
CA ARG A 210 -14.26 9.89 -5.54
C ARG A 210 -14.26 11.20 -6.33
N GLN A 211 -14.10 11.12 -7.65
CA GLN A 211 -14.11 12.29 -8.53
C GLN A 211 -15.51 12.95 -8.60
N ALA A 212 -16.58 12.17 -8.59
CA ALA A 212 -17.96 12.68 -8.60
C ALA A 212 -18.36 13.38 -7.30
N ASN A 213 -17.73 13.04 -6.17
CA ASN A 213 -18.03 13.61 -4.85
C ASN A 213 -17.26 14.91 -4.54
N GLY A 214 -16.48 15.45 -5.47
CA GLY A 214 -15.81 16.74 -5.30
C GLY A 214 -14.70 16.74 -4.24
N ASP A 215 -14.01 15.61 -4.06
CA ASP A 215 -12.95 15.42 -3.05
C ASP A 215 -11.67 16.18 -3.46
N GLU A 216 -11.70 17.51 -3.30
CA GLU A 216 -10.61 18.43 -3.57
C GLU A 216 -9.51 18.26 -2.50
N LEU A 217 -8.29 17.93 -2.94
CA LEU A 217 -7.18 17.42 -2.12
C LEU A 217 -6.72 18.36 -0.99
N THR A 218 -7.44 18.34 0.14
CA THR A 218 -7.09 19.03 1.37
C THR A 218 -6.23 18.13 2.29
N THR A 219 -4.95 18.05 1.95
CA THR A 219 -3.85 17.60 2.84
C THR A 219 -4.04 16.28 3.61
N GLY A 220 -3.63 15.14 3.01
CA GLY A 220 -3.31 13.96 3.83
C GLY A 220 -3.44 12.59 3.16
N VAL A 221 -2.40 12.18 2.44
CA VAL A 221 -2.22 10.80 1.92
C VAL A 221 -3.13 10.41 0.74
N ASP A 222 -2.82 10.96 -0.44
CA ASP A 222 -2.95 10.23 -1.71
C ASP A 222 -1.54 10.11 -2.33
N PRO A 223 -1.10 8.88 -2.68
CA PRO A 223 -0.91 8.61 -4.09
C PRO A 223 -1.29 7.16 -4.44
N GLY A 224 -2.58 6.92 -4.64
CA GLY A 224 -3.08 5.87 -5.52
C GLY A 224 -2.50 6.02 -6.94
N LEU A 225 -2.79 5.05 -7.81
CA LEU A 225 -2.15 4.94 -9.14
C LEU A 225 -2.07 6.27 -9.92
N THR A 226 -3.10 7.11 -9.83
CA THR A 226 -3.14 8.44 -10.44
C THR A 226 -2.00 9.37 -10.01
N GLY A 227 -1.62 9.42 -8.72
CA GLY A 227 -0.55 10.30 -8.25
C GLY A 227 0.84 9.89 -8.73
N ALA A 228 1.08 8.57 -8.86
CA ALA A 228 2.32 8.05 -9.46
C ALA A 228 2.34 8.23 -10.99
N TRP A 229 1.18 8.15 -11.64
CA TRP A 229 1.01 8.33 -13.08
C TRP A 229 1.13 9.80 -13.48
N LEU A 230 0.34 10.72 -12.89
CA LEU A 230 0.40 12.18 -13.14
C LEU A 230 1.82 12.73 -12.93
N HIS A 231 2.46 12.41 -11.80
CA HIS A 231 3.82 12.87 -11.49
C HIS A 231 4.89 12.34 -12.48
N THR A 232 4.59 11.28 -13.24
CA THR A 232 5.53 10.70 -14.24
C THR A 232 5.18 11.11 -15.68
N HIS A 233 3.94 11.53 -15.94
CA HIS A 233 3.45 11.84 -17.30
C HIS A 233 3.14 13.32 -17.58
N GLU A 234 2.89 14.17 -16.57
CA GLU A 234 2.56 15.60 -16.78
C GLU A 234 3.77 16.56 -16.72
N LEU A 235 5.00 16.04 -16.61
CA LEU A 235 6.22 16.86 -16.69
C LEU A 235 7.11 16.46 -17.88
N ARG A 236 6.62 16.79 -19.08
CA ARG A 236 7.49 17.11 -20.23
C ARG A 236 7.30 18.57 -20.64
N PRO A 237 8.12 19.50 -20.12
CA PRO A 237 8.28 20.81 -20.75
C PRO A 237 9.06 20.62 -22.06
N GLY A 238 8.40 20.82 -23.20
CA GLY A 238 9.03 20.72 -24.51
C GLY A 238 7.99 20.69 -25.63
N ASN A 239 7.92 21.79 -26.38
CA ASN A 239 7.05 22.05 -27.53
C ASN A 239 6.58 20.81 -28.31
N ASN A 240 5.26 20.70 -28.51
CA ASN A 240 4.64 20.84 -29.83
C ASN A 240 3.10 20.75 -29.73
N ASP A 241 2.46 21.89 -29.98
CA ASP A 241 1.27 22.06 -30.83
C ASP A 241 0.10 21.07 -30.70
N GLY A 242 -0.82 21.38 -29.78
CA GLY A 242 -2.24 21.52 -30.11
C GLY A 242 -3.07 20.28 -30.47
N LEU A 243 -2.52 19.06 -30.46
CA LEU A 243 -3.25 17.83 -30.82
C LEU A 243 -3.29 16.81 -29.68
N MET A 244 -4.10 17.14 -28.66
CA MET A 244 -4.48 16.23 -27.56
C MET A 244 -6.00 16.21 -27.38
N CYS A 245 -6.69 15.47 -28.24
CA CYS A 245 -8.05 14.95 -28.01
C CYS A 245 -8.34 13.85 -29.04
N SER A 246 -9.00 12.77 -28.64
CA SER A 246 -9.68 11.89 -29.59
C SER A 246 -10.78 12.69 -30.30
N GLN A 247 -11.07 12.39 -31.57
CA GLN A 247 -12.12 13.10 -32.31
C GLN A 247 -13.51 12.96 -31.64
N SER A 248 -13.74 11.83 -30.93
CA SER A 248 -14.94 11.59 -30.12
C SER A 248 -15.04 12.46 -28.85
N ALA A 249 -13.95 13.11 -28.44
CA ALA A 249 -13.96 14.15 -27.41
C ALA A 249 -14.28 15.53 -28.02
N SER A 250 -13.66 15.92 -29.14
CA SER A 250 -13.91 17.23 -29.76
C SER A 250 -15.35 17.41 -30.24
N GLU A 251 -15.98 16.38 -30.83
CA GLU A 251 -17.36 16.47 -31.34
C GLU A 251 -18.41 16.67 -30.22
N LYS A 252 -18.11 16.21 -29.00
CA LYS A 252 -18.99 16.37 -27.83
C LYS A 252 -18.99 17.79 -27.25
N TRP A 253 -18.00 18.62 -27.58
CA TRP A 253 -17.94 20.02 -27.15
C TRP A 253 -18.51 21.00 -28.19
N VAL A 254 -18.64 20.61 -29.46
CA VAL A 254 -19.30 21.44 -30.50
C VAL A 254 -20.83 21.36 -30.41
N THR A 255 -21.38 20.25 -29.90
CA THR A 255 -22.84 20.04 -29.81
C THR A 255 -23.49 20.77 -28.62
N ILE A 256 -22.72 21.27 -27.65
CA ILE A 256 -23.21 22.10 -26.53
C ILE A 256 -22.89 23.57 -26.83
N GLY A 257 -23.42 24.07 -27.95
CA GLY A 257 -23.27 25.46 -28.35
C GLY A 257 -24.16 26.39 -27.51
N PHE A 258 -23.56 27.18 -26.64
CA PHE A 258 -24.20 28.41 -26.15
C PHE A 258 -23.93 29.54 -27.13
N PHE A 259 -24.99 29.98 -27.82
CA PHE A 259 -25.05 31.30 -28.44
C PHE A 259 -24.80 32.37 -27.37
N LEU A 260 -23.80 33.22 -27.58
CA LEU A 260 -23.86 34.64 -27.21
C LEU A 260 -23.19 35.46 -28.32
N SER A 261 -23.94 36.46 -28.81
CA SER A 261 -23.43 37.55 -29.64
C SER A 261 -22.66 38.57 -28.81
#